data_AF-A0A8T1PTB8-F1
#
_entry.id   AF-A0A8T1PTB8-F1
#
_cell.length_a   1.000
_cell.length_b   1.000
_cell.length_c   1.000
_cell.angle_alpha   90.00
_cell.angle_beta   90.00
_cell.angle_gamma   90.00
#
_symmetry.space_group_name_H-M   'P 1'
#
loop_
_entity.id
_entity.type
_entity.pdbx_description
1 polymer ?
#
loop_
_entity_poly.entity_id
_entity_poly.type
_entity_poly.pdbx_seq_one_letter_code
_entity_poly.pdbx_strand_id
1 'polypeptide(L)'
;MTERIVDWSDLPKELLPCIGKSLESSAEVLRFRSVCASWRSSIPSFREISPSLPLPFPNPISPRGEAYVSLTTFYRLELAHQNPNPSEGWLIRVEESEPGRHIRVLPESFPKLINLLDFRVLEVSKAYKVGKSLSGSSFTTVNKVVLFPNSAWTRAEDCVVFIIYLDGNLGYAKYGDKRWTLVDKQYSHYDDIIVYKGQFYVIDRLGTVSWIDSSLKLIQFSPPLCGLGSQKYLVESCGELYVLDRYFDGERSQRRYRDENIFADLPSSHVCPRTIDFKVYKLDQEWGTWVLVKNLSDTMFILSNDCSFSVSAREFPACKGNCIYFTDENGFFVFNLGDGSFSKIQCFPHFSHIFRPPPSWLSPNLTSSKC
;
A
#
# COMPACT_ATOMS: atom_id res chain seq x y z
N MET A 1 -29.16 -24.58 -19.31
CA MET A 1 -27.76 -24.71 -19.74
C MET A 1 -27.06 -25.51 -18.65
N THR A 2 -26.69 -26.76 -18.90
CA THR A 2 -25.95 -27.59 -17.93
C THR A 2 -24.53 -27.06 -17.82
N GLU A 3 -24.10 -26.67 -16.61
CA GLU A 3 -22.70 -26.34 -16.35
C GLU A 3 -21.82 -27.52 -16.79
N ARG A 4 -20.94 -27.29 -17.77
CA ARG A 4 -19.92 -28.26 -18.13
C ARG A 4 -18.92 -28.31 -16.99
N ILE A 5 -18.97 -29.39 -16.21
CA ILE A 5 -17.92 -29.73 -15.26
C ILE A 5 -16.72 -30.17 -16.10
N VAL A 6 -15.70 -29.32 -16.17
CA VAL A 6 -14.43 -29.62 -16.84
C VAL A 6 -13.50 -30.26 -15.81
N ASP A 7 -12.99 -31.45 -16.11
CA ASP A 7 -11.96 -32.08 -15.29
C ASP A 7 -10.61 -31.42 -15.58
N TRP A 8 -10.14 -30.60 -14.64
CA TRP A 8 -8.84 -29.93 -14.72
C TRP A 8 -7.65 -30.89 -14.55
N SER A 9 -7.91 -32.15 -14.18
CA SER A 9 -6.89 -33.22 -14.10
C SER A 9 -6.34 -33.58 -15.48
N ASP A 10 -7.14 -33.40 -16.53
CA ASP A 10 -6.78 -33.69 -17.92
C ASP A 10 -6.11 -32.51 -18.62
N LEU A 11 -5.87 -31.41 -17.92
CA LEU A 11 -5.20 -30.24 -18.49
C LEU A 11 -3.79 -30.64 -18.97
N PRO A 12 -3.44 -30.40 -20.25
CA PRO A 12 -2.11 -30.70 -20.77
C PRO A 12 -1.01 -30.08 -19.91
N LYS A 13 0.00 -30.87 -19.55
CA LYS A 13 1.07 -30.45 -18.61
C LYS A 13 1.88 -29.28 -19.17
N GLU A 14 1.92 -29.12 -20.48
CA GLU A 14 2.58 -28.05 -21.21
C GLU A 14 1.92 -26.69 -20.98
N LEU A 15 0.63 -26.66 -20.62
CA LEU A 15 -0.10 -25.43 -20.33
C LEU A 15 0.11 -24.96 -18.90
N LEU A 16 0.45 -25.85 -17.97
CA LEU A 16 0.66 -25.51 -16.56
C LEU A 16 1.74 -24.43 -16.36
N PRO A 17 2.93 -24.50 -17.00
CA PRO A 17 3.92 -23.43 -16.92
C PRO A 17 3.41 -22.10 -17.50
N CYS A 18 2.61 -22.13 -18.57
CA CYS A 18 2.05 -20.93 -19.18
C CYS A 18 1.05 -20.24 -18.24
N ILE A 19 0.16 -21.02 -17.61
CA ILE A 19 -0.77 -20.52 -16.60
C ILE A 19 0.02 -19.97 -15.41
N GLY A 20 0.97 -20.75 -14.89
CA GLY A 20 1.77 -20.33 -13.73
C GLY A 20 2.49 -19.00 -13.99
N LYS A 21 3.16 -18.84 -15.13
CA LYS A 21 3.85 -17.60 -15.51
C LYS A 21 2.94 -16.39 -15.72
N SER A 22 1.64 -16.60 -15.92
CA SER A 22 0.66 -15.51 -16.04
C SER A 22 0.19 -14.97 -14.68
N LEU A 23 0.56 -15.63 -13.57
CA LEU A 23 0.17 -15.23 -12.22
C LEU A 23 1.15 -14.17 -11.70
N GLU A 24 0.66 -12.96 -11.45
CA GLU A 24 1.51 -11.84 -11.04
C GLU A 24 1.74 -11.78 -9.52
N SER A 25 0.79 -12.25 -8.71
CA SER A 25 0.91 -12.19 -7.25
C SER A 25 1.57 -13.42 -6.65
N SER A 26 2.34 -13.21 -5.57
CA SER A 26 2.94 -14.30 -4.80
C SER A 26 1.88 -15.25 -4.23
N ALA A 27 0.74 -14.72 -3.81
CA ALA A 27 -0.38 -15.50 -3.30
C ALA A 27 -0.98 -16.45 -4.35
N GLU A 28 -1.14 -16.00 -5.61
CA GLU A 28 -1.62 -16.84 -6.71
C GLU A 28 -0.61 -17.94 -7.04
N VAL A 29 0.68 -17.61 -7.15
CA VAL A 29 1.74 -18.60 -7.39
C VAL A 29 1.75 -19.66 -6.28
N LEU A 30 1.59 -19.26 -5.02
CA LEU A 30 1.51 -20.20 -3.90
C LEU A 30 0.27 -21.09 -3.97
N ARG A 31 -0.90 -20.54 -4.33
CA ARG A 31 -2.14 -21.32 -4.53
C ARG A 31 -1.98 -22.33 -5.65
N PHE A 32 -1.45 -21.89 -6.79
CA PHE A 32 -1.17 -22.73 -7.94
C PHE A 32 -0.26 -23.91 -7.55
N ARG A 33 0.81 -23.64 -6.79
CA ARG A 33 1.73 -24.68 -6.28
C ARG A 33 1.14 -25.56 -5.17
N SER A 34 -0.01 -25.19 -4.62
CA SER A 34 -0.66 -25.93 -3.52
C SER A 34 -1.69 -26.95 -4.01
N VAL A 35 -2.04 -26.95 -5.30
CA VAL A 35 -3.06 -27.86 -5.88
C VAL A 35 -2.64 -29.34 -5.77
N CYS A 36 -1.56 -29.73 -6.44
CA CYS A 36 -1.03 -31.10 -6.39
C CYS A 36 0.46 -31.12 -6.76
N ALA A 37 1.09 -32.29 -6.70
CA ALA A 37 2.52 -32.44 -7.04
C ALA A 37 2.83 -32.00 -8.48
N SER A 38 1.98 -32.33 -9.46
CA SER A 38 2.17 -31.96 -10.88
C SER A 38 2.15 -30.45 -11.10
N TRP A 39 1.19 -29.75 -10.49
CA TRP A 39 1.10 -28.28 -10.57
C TRP A 39 2.26 -27.63 -9.84
N ARG A 40 2.61 -28.14 -8.66
CA ARG A 40 3.76 -27.67 -7.86
C ARG A 40 5.09 -27.80 -8.60
N SER A 41 5.32 -28.88 -9.34
CA SER A 41 6.56 -29.09 -10.10
C SER A 41 6.56 -28.40 -11.46
N SER A 42 5.42 -27.91 -11.96
CA SER A 42 5.32 -27.27 -13.27
C SER A 42 5.95 -25.88 -13.33
N ILE A 43 6.17 -25.25 -12.17
CA ILE A 43 6.89 -23.97 -12.06
C ILE A 43 7.99 -24.06 -10.99
N PRO A 44 9.03 -23.20 -11.06
CA PRO A 44 10.13 -23.21 -10.09
C PRO A 44 9.65 -22.94 -8.65
N SER A 45 10.51 -23.21 -7.67
CA SER A 45 10.19 -22.98 -6.26
C SER A 45 9.94 -21.50 -5.98
N PHE A 46 9.03 -21.17 -5.07
CA PHE A 46 8.77 -19.77 -4.70
C PHE A 46 10.04 -19.02 -4.24
N ARG A 47 10.98 -19.74 -3.61
CA ARG A 47 12.29 -19.19 -3.20
C ARG A 47 13.23 -18.90 -4.37
N GLU A 48 13.00 -19.50 -5.54
CA GLU A 48 13.78 -19.29 -6.76
C GLU A 48 13.20 -18.16 -7.61
N ILE A 49 11.93 -17.79 -7.40
CA ILE A 49 11.19 -16.91 -8.28
C ILE A 49 11.05 -15.49 -7.68
N SER A 50 10.78 -15.38 -6.37
CA SER A 50 10.52 -14.09 -5.72
C SER A 50 11.73 -13.60 -4.92
N PRO A 51 11.94 -12.27 -4.81
CA PRO A 51 12.97 -11.74 -3.93
C PRO A 51 12.61 -12.12 -2.49
N SER A 52 13.57 -12.63 -1.73
CA SER A 52 13.41 -12.76 -0.29
C SER A 52 13.39 -11.37 0.32
N LEU A 53 12.20 -10.77 0.40
CA LEU A 53 11.99 -9.57 1.19
C LEU A 53 12.22 -9.94 2.68
N PRO A 54 12.84 -9.05 3.46
CA PRO A 54 13.17 -7.67 3.13
C PRO A 54 14.48 -7.54 2.32
N LEU A 55 14.52 -6.60 1.36
CA LEU A 55 15.67 -6.41 0.48
C LEU A 55 16.70 -5.45 1.10
N PRO A 56 18.01 -5.77 1.09
CA PRO A 56 19.04 -4.88 1.61
C PRO A 56 19.21 -3.65 0.69
N PHE A 57 19.19 -2.47 1.29
CA PHE A 57 19.47 -1.20 0.63
C PHE A 57 20.38 -0.34 1.51
N PRO A 58 21.15 0.59 0.91
CA PRO A 58 21.94 1.54 1.70
C PRO A 58 21.03 2.34 2.60
N ASN A 59 21.48 2.68 3.81
CA ASN A 59 20.67 3.52 4.68
C ASN A 59 20.52 4.92 4.07
N PRO A 60 19.28 5.43 3.91
CA PRO A 60 19.04 6.73 3.27
C PRO A 60 19.65 7.94 4.02
N ILE A 61 20.02 7.76 5.30
CA ILE A 61 20.51 8.81 6.19
C ILE A 61 22.00 8.63 6.48
N SER A 62 22.38 7.42 6.91
CA SER A 62 23.73 7.14 7.38
C SER A 62 24.50 6.35 6.33
N PRO A 63 25.60 6.88 5.77
CA PRO A 63 26.40 6.16 4.79
C PRO A 63 27.06 4.88 5.34
N ARG A 64 26.99 4.64 6.66
CA ARG A 64 27.50 3.42 7.32
C ARG A 64 26.40 2.49 7.85
N GLY A 65 25.13 2.88 7.72
CA GLY A 65 24.01 2.08 8.19
C GLY A 65 23.53 1.12 7.11
N GLU A 66 23.06 -0.05 7.54
CA GLU A 66 22.26 -0.94 6.70
C GLU A 66 20.78 -0.63 6.90
N ALA A 67 20.03 -0.66 5.81
CA ALA A 67 18.58 -0.56 5.82
C ALA A 67 17.99 -1.68 4.98
N TYR A 68 16.71 -1.96 5.20
CA TYR A 68 16.01 -2.95 4.43
C TYR A 68 14.65 -2.42 3.98
N VAL A 69 14.27 -2.77 2.76
CA VAL A 69 12.93 -2.49 2.24
C VAL A 69 12.05 -3.69 2.57
N SER A 70 11.08 -3.49 3.47
CA SER A 70 10.07 -4.49 3.81
C SER A 70 8.79 -4.28 3.01
N LEU A 71 8.10 -5.38 2.73
CA LEU A 71 6.80 -5.38 2.09
C LEU A 71 5.70 -5.47 3.15
N THR A 72 4.72 -4.60 3.02
CA THR A 72 3.42 -4.71 3.67
C THR A 72 2.39 -5.06 2.61
N THR A 73 1.66 -6.16 2.78
CA THR A 73 0.53 -6.52 1.92
C THR A 73 -0.78 -6.36 2.67
N PHE A 74 -1.75 -5.72 2.02
CA PHE A 74 -3.11 -5.59 2.50
C PHE A 74 -3.95 -6.70 1.86
N TYR A 75 -4.49 -7.59 2.67
CA TYR A 75 -5.35 -8.68 2.20
C TYR A 75 -6.77 -8.49 2.67
N ARG A 76 -7.75 -8.90 1.88
CA ARG A 76 -9.14 -9.08 2.28
C ARG A 76 -9.39 -10.54 2.58
N LEU A 77 -9.89 -10.85 3.78
CA LEU A 77 -10.32 -12.18 4.20
C LEU A 77 -11.84 -12.25 4.15
N GLU A 78 -12.34 -13.30 3.53
CA GLU A 78 -13.75 -13.67 3.55
C GLU A 78 -13.91 -15.13 3.99
N LEU A 79 -15.01 -15.47 4.64
CA LEU A 79 -15.35 -16.87 4.93
C LEU A 79 -15.84 -17.58 3.65
N ALA A 80 -15.26 -18.73 3.33
CA ALA A 80 -15.58 -19.48 2.11
C ALA A 80 -16.95 -20.18 2.13
N HIS A 81 -17.56 -20.36 3.32
CA HIS A 81 -18.69 -21.27 3.52
C HIS A 81 -19.98 -20.63 4.06
N GLN A 82 -20.17 -19.31 3.96
CA GLN A 82 -21.44 -18.66 4.33
C GLN A 82 -22.24 -18.18 3.11
N ASN A 83 -23.56 -18.43 3.18
CA ASN A 83 -24.61 -18.04 2.24
C ASN A 83 -24.54 -16.54 1.84
N PRO A 84 -25.18 -16.12 0.72
CA PRO A 84 -24.93 -14.87 -0.01
C PRO A 84 -25.49 -13.59 0.65
N ASN A 85 -25.50 -13.52 1.98
CA ASN A 85 -25.50 -12.22 2.62
C ASN A 85 -24.09 -11.63 2.51
N PRO A 86 -23.95 -10.31 2.30
CA PRO A 86 -22.64 -9.67 2.16
C PRO A 86 -21.87 -9.86 3.47
N SER A 87 -21.08 -10.93 3.51
CA SER A 87 -20.31 -11.37 4.66
C SER A 87 -19.28 -10.32 5.00
N GLU A 88 -19.11 -10.08 6.31
CA GLU A 88 -18.08 -9.19 6.85
C GLU A 88 -16.70 -9.61 6.31
N GLY A 89 -16.22 -8.90 5.30
CA GLY A 89 -14.86 -9.05 4.80
C GLY A 89 -13.90 -8.25 5.67
N TRP A 90 -12.83 -8.88 6.13
CA TRP A 90 -11.80 -8.21 6.93
C TRP A 90 -10.66 -7.79 6.03
N LEU A 91 -10.33 -6.50 5.98
CA LEU A 91 -9.03 -6.07 5.47
C LEU A 91 -8.02 -6.39 6.58
N ILE A 92 -6.89 -7.03 6.28
CA ILE A 92 -5.76 -7.27 7.18
C ILE A 92 -4.50 -6.68 6.57
N ARG A 93 -3.61 -6.19 7.42
CA ARG A 93 -2.28 -5.72 7.02
C ARG A 93 -1.24 -6.73 7.49
N VAL A 94 -0.48 -7.29 6.56
CA VAL A 94 0.57 -8.27 6.83
C VAL A 94 1.91 -7.66 6.48
N GLU A 95 2.81 -7.55 7.45
CA GLU A 95 4.19 -7.11 7.23
C GLU A 95 5.12 -8.34 7.16
N GLU A 96 5.93 -8.42 6.10
CA GLU A 96 6.94 -9.45 5.96
C GLU A 96 8.23 -9.01 6.65
N SER A 97 8.42 -9.42 7.91
CA SER A 97 9.69 -9.23 8.63
C SER A 97 10.52 -10.52 8.61
N GLU A 98 11.69 -10.46 7.98
CA GLU A 98 12.72 -11.51 7.81
C GLU A 98 12.31 -12.77 7.02
N PRO A 99 13.28 -13.54 6.47
CA PRO A 99 13.01 -14.74 5.70
C PRO A 99 12.49 -15.86 6.63
N GLY A 100 11.18 -15.85 6.90
CA GLY A 100 10.59 -16.78 7.88
C GLY A 100 9.12 -16.59 8.22
N ARG A 101 8.43 -15.59 7.65
CA ARG A 101 6.99 -15.33 7.87
C ARG A 101 6.61 -15.19 9.35
N HIS A 102 7.06 -14.12 9.99
CA HIS A 102 6.35 -13.60 11.14
C HIS A 102 5.34 -12.56 10.66
N ILE A 103 4.06 -12.93 10.67
CA ILE A 103 2.95 -11.97 10.50
C ILE A 103 2.98 -11.09 11.75
N ARG A 104 3.65 -9.94 11.66
CA ARG A 104 3.51 -8.90 12.68
C ARG A 104 2.24 -8.14 12.36
N VAL A 105 1.46 -7.90 13.41
CA VAL A 105 0.13 -7.29 13.42
C VAL A 105 -0.99 -8.27 13.12
N LEU A 106 -1.22 -9.16 14.09
CA LEU A 106 -2.55 -9.67 14.37
C LEU A 106 -2.77 -9.49 15.88
N PRO A 107 -3.95 -9.07 16.36
CA PRO A 107 -4.27 -9.01 17.78
C PRO A 107 -4.09 -10.41 18.38
N GLU A 108 -3.73 -10.50 19.66
CA GLU A 108 -3.37 -11.77 20.33
C GLU A 108 -4.42 -12.89 20.17
N SER A 109 -5.67 -12.49 19.95
CA SER A 109 -6.83 -13.36 19.74
C SER A 109 -6.96 -13.94 18.33
N PHE A 110 -6.19 -13.45 17.34
CA PHE A 110 -6.28 -13.89 15.95
C PHE A 110 -5.64 -15.28 15.78
N PRO A 111 -6.20 -16.17 14.94
CA PRO A 111 -5.69 -17.52 14.75
C PRO A 111 -4.27 -17.44 14.22
N LYS A 112 -3.35 -18.09 14.92
CA LYS A 112 -1.94 -18.20 14.52
C LYS A 112 -1.77 -18.89 13.15
N LEU A 113 -2.81 -19.59 12.68
CA LEU A 113 -2.88 -20.25 11.39
C LEU A 113 -4.21 -19.91 10.69
N ILE A 114 -4.16 -19.29 9.51
CA ILE A 114 -5.33 -19.14 8.66
C ILE A 114 -5.39 -20.35 7.73
N ASN A 115 -6.49 -21.10 7.77
CA ASN A 115 -6.77 -22.14 6.79
C ASN A 115 -7.37 -21.51 5.52
N LEU A 116 -6.67 -21.65 4.39
CA LEU A 116 -7.10 -21.09 3.10
C LEU A 116 -8.32 -21.82 2.50
N LEU A 117 -8.73 -22.96 3.07
CA LEU A 117 -10.00 -23.62 2.73
C LEU A 117 -11.19 -22.93 3.40
N ASP A 118 -11.01 -22.44 4.63
CA ASP A 118 -12.06 -21.77 5.38
C ASP A 118 -12.16 -20.29 5.02
N PHE A 119 -11.05 -19.70 4.55
CA PHE A 119 -10.94 -18.29 4.21
C PHE A 119 -10.47 -18.04 2.78
N ARG A 120 -11.25 -17.27 2.03
CA ARG A 120 -10.80 -16.67 0.78
C ARG A 120 -9.97 -15.42 1.08
N VAL A 121 -8.70 -15.46 0.69
CA VAL A 121 -7.75 -14.34 0.84
C VAL A 121 -7.57 -13.63 -0.49
N LEU A 122 -7.78 -12.32 -0.54
CA LEU A 122 -7.62 -11.52 -1.76
C LEU A 122 -6.57 -10.44 -1.49
N GLU A 123 -5.56 -10.31 -2.34
CA GLU A 123 -4.61 -9.20 -2.25
C GLU A 123 -5.30 -7.93 -2.73
N VAL A 124 -5.28 -6.88 -1.89
CA VAL A 124 -5.93 -5.58 -2.16
C VAL A 124 -4.90 -4.55 -2.57
N SER A 125 -3.78 -4.48 -1.84
CA SER A 125 -2.72 -3.51 -2.11
C SER A 125 -1.40 -3.93 -1.47
N LYS A 126 -0.31 -3.30 -1.92
CA LYS A 126 1.04 -3.45 -1.39
C LYS A 126 1.63 -2.09 -1.06
N ALA A 127 2.41 -2.06 0.01
CA ALA A 127 3.13 -0.89 0.46
C ALA A 127 4.54 -1.28 0.88
N TYR A 128 5.47 -0.34 0.80
CA TYR A 128 6.86 -0.58 1.16
C TYR A 128 7.29 0.33 2.29
N LYS A 129 8.21 -0.17 3.10
CA LYS A 129 8.82 0.59 4.20
C LYS A 129 10.31 0.39 4.20
N VAL A 130 11.03 1.43 4.60
CA VAL A 130 12.45 1.31 4.93
C VAL A 130 12.58 1.12 6.44
N GLY A 131 13.03 -0.05 6.86
CA GLY A 131 13.37 -0.36 8.25
C GLY A 131 14.88 -0.21 8.51
N LYS A 132 15.25 0.11 9.77
CA LYS A 132 16.65 0.14 10.24
C LYS A 132 17.00 -1.17 10.96
N SER A 133 18.28 -1.56 10.90
CA SER A 133 18.83 -2.61 11.76
C SER A 133 19.02 -2.09 13.20
N LEU A 134 18.40 -2.80 14.15
CA LEU A 134 18.41 -2.85 15.63
C LEU A 134 19.14 -1.84 16.55
N SER A 135 19.69 -0.70 16.11
CA SER A 135 20.30 0.29 17.02
C SER A 135 19.89 1.74 16.70
N GLY A 136 19.08 2.32 17.60
CA GLY A 136 18.84 3.77 17.67
C GLY A 136 17.52 4.26 17.08
N SER A 137 16.85 5.09 17.86
CA SER A 137 15.58 5.83 17.63
C SER A 137 15.03 5.89 16.19
N SER A 138 13.76 5.48 16.07
CA SER A 138 12.95 5.60 14.86
C SER A 138 12.53 7.06 14.65
N PHE A 139 13.36 7.80 13.92
CA PHE A 139 12.85 8.93 13.14
C PHE A 139 12.77 8.44 11.69
N THR A 140 11.54 8.20 11.20
CA THR A 140 11.28 7.82 9.81
C THR A 140 11.51 9.04 8.92
N THR A 141 12.73 9.20 8.39
CA THR A 141 13.08 10.28 7.46
C THR A 141 12.59 10.04 6.03
N VAL A 142 11.92 8.91 5.80
CA VAL A 142 11.29 8.55 4.53
C VAL A 142 9.78 8.67 4.70
N ASN A 143 9.16 9.45 3.82
CA ASN A 143 7.72 9.67 3.78
C ASN A 143 7.00 8.57 2.98
N LYS A 144 7.57 8.15 1.84
CA LYS A 144 7.00 7.08 1.00
C LYS A 144 8.07 6.28 0.27
N VAL A 145 7.78 5.01 0.02
CA VAL A 145 8.65 4.06 -0.69
C VAL A 145 7.84 3.37 -1.77
N VAL A 146 8.40 3.29 -2.98
CA VAL A 146 7.78 2.56 -4.10
C VAL A 146 8.84 1.71 -4.78
N LEU A 147 8.51 0.45 -5.02
CA LEU A 147 9.36 -0.54 -5.68
C LEU A 147 8.65 -1.09 -6.91
N PHE A 148 9.38 -1.17 -8.03
CA PHE A 148 8.89 -1.74 -9.28
C PHE A 148 10.05 -2.32 -10.12
N PRO A 149 9.84 -3.37 -10.94
CA PRO A 149 8.65 -4.21 -11.03
C PRO A 149 8.40 -4.99 -9.74
N ASN A 150 7.14 -5.35 -9.50
CA ASN A 150 6.71 -6.08 -8.31
C ASN A 150 5.82 -7.25 -8.70
N SER A 151 6.40 -8.19 -9.44
CA SER A 151 5.78 -9.45 -9.81
C SER A 151 6.36 -10.57 -8.96
N ALA A 152 5.60 -11.65 -8.79
CA ALA A 152 6.09 -12.90 -8.22
C ALA A 152 7.36 -13.37 -8.94
N TRP A 153 7.51 -13.06 -10.24
CA TRP A 153 8.59 -13.45 -11.15
C TRP A 153 9.78 -12.47 -11.23
N THR A 154 9.72 -11.34 -10.53
CA THR A 154 10.77 -10.32 -10.59
C THR A 154 11.91 -10.65 -9.64
N ARG A 155 13.16 -10.68 -10.13
CA ARG A 155 14.33 -10.82 -9.26
C ARG A 155 14.64 -9.50 -8.57
N ALA A 156 15.27 -9.57 -7.41
CA ALA A 156 15.74 -8.37 -6.68
C ALA A 156 16.58 -7.43 -7.55
N GLU A 157 17.42 -8.01 -8.42
CA GLU A 157 18.35 -7.31 -9.32
C GLU A 157 17.64 -6.44 -10.37
N ASP A 158 16.41 -6.80 -10.74
CA ASP A 158 15.61 -6.09 -11.74
C ASP A 158 14.76 -4.97 -11.11
N CYS A 159 14.65 -4.96 -9.78
CA CYS A 159 13.85 -3.99 -9.06
C CYS A 159 14.59 -2.65 -8.90
N VAL A 160 13.85 -1.57 -9.09
CA VAL A 160 14.25 -0.21 -8.73
C VAL A 160 13.39 0.29 -7.57
N VAL A 161 13.99 1.07 -6.69
CA VAL A 161 13.31 1.67 -5.54
C VAL A 161 13.42 3.17 -5.60
N PHE A 162 12.29 3.83 -5.44
CA PHE A 162 12.20 5.26 -5.20
C PHE A 162 11.70 5.55 -3.80
N ILE A 163 12.25 6.60 -3.19
CA ILE A 163 11.83 7.10 -1.90
C ILE A 163 11.57 8.59 -1.96
N ILE A 164 10.53 9.04 -1.28
CA ILE A 164 10.35 10.46 -0.95
C ILE A 164 10.85 10.66 0.48
N TYR A 165 11.83 11.53 0.65
CA TYR A 165 12.34 11.93 1.96
C TYR A 165 11.33 12.87 2.65
N LEU A 166 11.42 13.03 3.97
CA LEU A 166 10.55 13.96 4.72
C LEU A 166 10.64 15.42 4.27
N ASP A 167 11.80 15.82 3.73
CA ASP A 167 12.01 17.15 3.16
C ASP A 167 11.41 17.28 1.75
N GLY A 168 10.82 16.21 1.19
CA GLY A 168 10.21 16.18 -0.13
C GLY A 168 11.17 15.85 -1.27
N ASN A 169 12.45 15.58 -0.99
CA ASN A 169 13.39 15.16 -2.03
C ASN A 169 13.08 13.75 -2.54
N LEU A 170 13.43 13.49 -3.80
CA LEU A 170 13.24 12.20 -4.45
C LEU A 170 14.57 11.45 -4.57
N GLY A 171 14.65 10.31 -3.89
CA GLY A 171 15.78 9.39 -3.93
C GLY A 171 15.49 8.17 -4.80
N TYR A 172 16.54 7.63 -5.40
CA TYR A 172 16.53 6.44 -6.24
C TYR A 172 17.69 5.50 -5.89
N ALA A 173 17.43 4.19 -5.91
CA ALA A 173 18.45 3.16 -5.79
C ALA A 173 18.06 1.88 -6.54
N LYS A 174 19.05 1.21 -7.10
CA LYS A 174 18.97 -0.18 -7.59
C LYS A 174 19.49 -1.15 -6.55
N TYR A 175 19.08 -2.42 -6.67
CA TYR A 175 19.69 -3.48 -5.89
C TYR A 175 21.21 -3.54 -6.14
N GLY A 176 21.99 -3.58 -5.06
CA GLY A 176 23.46 -3.55 -5.11
C GLY A 176 24.08 -2.15 -5.10
N ASP A 177 23.29 -1.08 -5.24
CA ASP A 177 23.81 0.28 -5.10
C ASP A 177 24.28 0.53 -3.66
N LYS A 178 25.41 1.22 -3.53
CA LYS A 178 26.00 1.57 -2.22
C LYS A 178 25.48 2.89 -1.65
N ARG A 179 24.71 3.66 -2.42
CA ARG A 179 24.17 4.96 -2.04
C ARG A 179 22.90 5.29 -2.82
N TRP A 180 22.06 6.13 -2.23
CA TRP A 180 20.91 6.72 -2.90
C TRP A 180 21.36 7.85 -3.83
N THR A 181 20.76 7.91 -5.00
CA THR A 181 20.94 9.00 -5.96
C THR A 181 19.74 9.94 -5.88
N LEU A 182 19.99 11.24 -5.76
CA LEU A 182 18.94 12.26 -5.84
C LEU A 182 18.57 12.51 -7.29
N VAL A 183 17.28 12.39 -7.61
CA VAL A 183 16.74 12.42 -8.97
C VAL A 183 16.49 13.85 -9.45
N ASP A 184 15.97 14.69 -8.55
CA ASP A 184 15.74 16.10 -8.81
C ASP A 184 16.51 16.95 -7.82
N LYS A 185 17.31 17.89 -8.33
CA LYS A 185 18.10 18.84 -7.54
C LYS A 185 17.52 20.26 -7.59
N GLN A 186 16.39 20.47 -8.28
CA GLN A 186 15.84 21.80 -8.56
C GLN A 186 14.87 22.32 -7.48
N TYR A 187 15.01 21.88 -6.22
CA TYR A 187 14.18 22.30 -5.07
C TYR A 187 12.69 21.92 -5.14
N SER A 188 12.31 20.96 -6.00
CA SER A 188 10.95 20.45 -6.03
C SER A 188 10.64 19.64 -4.77
N HIS A 189 9.58 20.02 -4.06
CA HIS A 189 9.08 19.25 -2.93
C HIS A 189 7.98 18.30 -3.40
N TYR A 190 8.27 17.00 -3.40
CA TYR A 190 7.32 15.95 -3.77
C TYR A 190 6.45 15.54 -2.58
N ASP A 191 5.15 15.43 -2.83
CA ASP A 191 4.19 14.96 -1.84
C ASP A 191 3.94 13.46 -1.94
N ASP A 192 3.90 12.94 -3.18
CA ASP A 192 3.56 11.55 -3.42
C ASP A 192 4.23 10.94 -4.66
N ILE A 193 4.37 9.62 -4.65
CA ILE A 193 4.84 8.79 -5.75
C ILE A 193 4.01 7.51 -5.85
N ILE A 194 3.68 7.08 -7.08
CA ILE A 194 3.03 5.81 -7.37
C ILE A 194 3.61 5.14 -8.62
N VAL A 195 3.32 3.85 -8.79
CA VAL A 195 3.40 3.20 -10.11
C VAL A 195 2.02 3.31 -10.75
N TYR A 196 1.96 3.83 -11.97
CA TYR A 196 0.74 3.89 -12.78
C TYR A 196 1.09 3.46 -14.20
N LYS A 197 0.30 2.56 -14.80
CA LYS A 197 0.55 2.00 -16.15
C LYS A 197 2.00 1.50 -16.36
N GLY A 198 2.61 0.93 -15.31
CA GLY A 198 3.97 0.37 -15.35
C GLY A 198 5.11 1.40 -15.32
N GLN A 199 4.83 2.67 -15.00
CA GLN A 199 5.84 3.73 -14.86
C GLN A 199 5.69 4.46 -13.53
N PHE A 200 6.76 5.12 -13.07
CA PHE A 200 6.74 5.91 -11.85
C PHE A 200 6.19 7.31 -12.13
N TYR A 201 5.19 7.71 -11.36
CA TYR A 201 4.59 9.04 -11.39
C TYR A 201 4.76 9.70 -10.04
N VAL A 202 5.21 10.95 -10.04
CA VAL A 202 5.38 11.79 -8.85
C VAL A 202 4.50 13.03 -8.96
N ILE A 203 4.07 13.54 -7.82
CA ILE A 203 3.37 14.82 -7.72
C ILE A 203 4.10 15.77 -6.79
N ASP A 204 4.33 16.99 -7.26
CA ASP A 204 4.87 18.06 -6.43
C ASP A 204 3.78 18.73 -5.58
N ARG A 205 4.19 19.59 -4.64
CA ARG A 205 3.26 20.38 -3.81
C ARG A 205 2.37 21.34 -4.61
N LEU A 206 2.75 21.72 -5.83
CA LEU A 206 1.95 22.58 -6.71
C LEU A 206 0.85 21.79 -7.45
N GLY A 207 0.96 20.45 -7.45
CA GLY A 207 0.04 19.55 -8.13
C GLY A 207 0.41 19.28 -9.57
N THR A 208 1.68 19.44 -9.93
CA THR A 208 2.20 18.99 -11.22
C THR A 208 2.55 17.52 -11.11
N VAL A 209 1.93 16.68 -11.95
CA VAL A 209 2.29 15.28 -12.07
C VAL A 209 3.35 15.13 -13.15
N SER A 210 4.41 14.39 -12.84
CA SER A 210 5.50 14.05 -13.76
C SER A 210 5.79 12.56 -13.70
N TRP A 211 6.13 11.95 -14.83
CA TRP A 211 6.66 10.59 -14.86
C TRP A 211 8.20 10.60 -14.95
N ILE A 212 8.82 9.51 -14.50
CA ILE A 212 10.28 9.38 -14.45
C ILE A 212 10.76 8.50 -15.60
N ASP A 213 11.62 9.03 -16.46
CA ASP A 213 12.20 8.28 -17.56
C ASP A 213 13.38 7.38 -17.14
N SER A 214 13.86 6.56 -18.07
CA SER A 214 14.99 5.65 -17.83
C SER A 214 16.31 6.36 -17.53
N SER A 215 16.40 7.66 -17.84
CA SER A 215 17.55 8.53 -17.52
C SER A 215 17.38 9.29 -16.20
N LEU A 216 16.34 8.96 -15.41
CA LEU A 216 15.97 9.63 -14.16
C LEU A 216 15.59 11.10 -14.36
N LYS A 217 15.09 11.47 -15.54
CA LYS A 217 14.53 12.79 -15.78
C LYS A 217 13.03 12.78 -15.52
N LEU A 218 12.55 13.88 -14.98
CA LEU A 218 11.14 14.12 -14.75
C LEU A 218 10.54 14.77 -15.99
N ILE A 219 9.54 14.12 -16.55
CA ILE A 219 8.80 14.62 -17.70
C ILE A 219 7.39 14.92 -17.23
N GLN A 220 7.00 16.18 -17.36
CA GLN A 220 5.68 16.65 -16.97
C GLN A 220 4.59 15.88 -17.72
N PHE A 221 3.68 15.28 -16.97
CA PHE A 221 2.57 14.47 -17.46
C PHE A 221 1.27 15.25 -17.53
N SER A 222 1.04 16.14 -16.57
CA SER A 222 -0.20 16.91 -16.44
C SER A 222 0.06 18.41 -16.38
N PRO A 223 -0.92 19.28 -16.67
CA PRO A 223 -0.84 20.65 -16.18
C PRO A 223 -0.79 20.68 -14.64
N PRO A 224 -0.29 21.78 -14.03
CA PRO A 224 -0.44 21.99 -12.60
C PRO A 224 -1.91 21.98 -12.19
N LEU A 225 -2.22 21.29 -11.10
CA LEU A 225 -3.58 21.22 -10.53
C LEU A 225 -4.19 22.59 -10.19
N CYS A 226 -3.33 23.59 -9.90
CA CYS A 226 -3.71 24.86 -9.26
C CYS A 226 -4.51 24.67 -7.95
N GLY A 227 -4.42 23.49 -7.34
CA GLY A 227 -5.05 23.17 -6.06
C GLY A 227 -4.25 23.75 -4.90
N LEU A 228 -4.93 24.54 -4.06
CA LEU A 228 -4.35 25.21 -2.89
C LEU A 228 -4.21 24.29 -1.66
N GLY A 229 -4.50 22.99 -1.78
CA GLY A 229 -4.27 22.06 -0.69
C GLY A 229 -2.79 21.88 -0.40
N SER A 230 -2.50 21.54 0.85
CA SER A 230 -1.15 21.53 1.43
C SER A 230 -0.44 20.18 1.32
N GLN A 231 -1.16 19.13 0.94
CA GLN A 231 -0.62 17.80 0.68
C GLN A 231 -1.43 17.10 -0.40
N LYS A 232 -0.74 16.52 -1.37
CA LYS A 232 -1.36 15.81 -2.49
C LYS A 232 -1.09 14.31 -2.42
N TYR A 233 -2.05 13.50 -2.87
CA TYR A 233 -1.91 12.06 -2.99
C TYR A 233 -2.31 11.61 -4.39
N LEU A 234 -1.61 10.63 -4.92
CA LEU A 234 -1.91 9.97 -6.18
C LEU A 234 -2.61 8.64 -5.88
N VAL A 235 -3.73 8.40 -6.55
CA VAL A 235 -4.48 7.14 -6.46
C VAL A 235 -4.89 6.70 -7.85
N GLU A 236 -4.61 5.45 -8.18
CA GLU A 236 -5.19 4.80 -9.35
C GLU A 236 -6.56 4.21 -8.99
N SER A 237 -7.56 4.43 -9.84
CA SER A 237 -8.87 3.78 -9.74
C SER A 237 -9.43 3.49 -11.12
N CYS A 238 -9.75 2.22 -11.38
CA CYS A 238 -10.29 1.75 -12.65
C CYS A 238 -9.45 2.16 -13.88
N GLY A 239 -8.11 2.12 -13.75
CA GLY A 239 -7.18 2.46 -14.84
C GLY A 239 -6.99 3.97 -15.07
N GLU A 240 -7.59 4.81 -14.23
CA GLU A 240 -7.52 6.27 -14.31
C GLU A 240 -6.79 6.85 -13.10
N LEU A 241 -6.12 7.98 -13.30
CA LEU A 241 -5.34 8.66 -12.28
C LEU A 241 -6.13 9.76 -11.58
N TYR A 242 -6.16 9.71 -10.25
CA TYR A 242 -6.78 10.69 -9.37
C TYR A 242 -5.74 11.39 -8.50
N VAL A 243 -5.97 12.68 -8.27
CA VAL A 243 -5.23 13.49 -7.29
C VAL A 243 -6.18 13.88 -6.16
N LEU A 244 -5.81 13.55 -4.93
CA LEU A 244 -6.50 14.01 -3.73
C LEU A 244 -5.71 15.16 -3.13
N ASP A 245 -6.32 16.34 -3.10
CA ASP A 245 -5.76 17.58 -2.56
C ASP A 245 -6.28 17.81 -1.14
N ARG A 246 -5.42 17.57 -0.14
CA ARG A 246 -5.74 17.64 1.29
C ARG A 246 -5.48 19.05 1.83
N TYR A 247 -6.48 19.63 2.49
CA TYR A 247 -6.41 20.95 3.10
C TYR A 247 -6.27 20.85 4.62
N PHE A 248 -5.41 21.69 5.21
CA PHE A 248 -5.22 21.77 6.65
C PHE A 248 -5.65 23.13 7.23
N ASP A 249 -5.94 23.17 8.54
CA ASP A 249 -6.23 24.42 9.28
C ASP A 249 -5.00 25.28 9.61
N GLY A 250 -3.81 24.86 9.16
CA GLY A 250 -2.56 25.58 9.35
C GLY A 250 -1.46 25.11 8.40
N GLU A 251 -0.28 25.73 8.49
CA GLU A 251 0.84 25.33 7.67
C GLU A 251 1.31 23.93 8.03
N ARG A 252 1.45 23.08 7.01
CA ARG A 252 2.09 21.77 7.16
C ARG A 252 3.52 22.00 7.62
N SER A 253 3.83 21.63 8.87
CA SER A 253 5.17 21.85 9.43
C SER A 253 6.19 21.21 8.48
N GLN A 254 7.03 22.05 7.91
CA GLN A 254 8.24 21.56 7.29
C GLN A 254 9.05 21.05 8.48
N ARG A 255 9.14 19.73 8.65
CA ARG A 255 10.15 19.11 9.53
C ARG A 255 11.53 19.37 8.89
N ARG A 256 11.88 20.64 8.67
CA ARG A 256 13.26 21.07 8.51
C ARG A 256 13.89 20.62 9.81
N TYR A 257 14.94 19.82 9.71
CA TYR A 257 15.95 19.79 10.76
C TYR A 257 16.33 21.24 10.99
N ARG A 258 15.70 21.88 11.98
CA ARG A 258 16.20 23.13 12.51
C ARG A 258 17.52 22.69 13.13
N ASP A 259 18.63 23.20 12.59
CA ASP A 259 19.95 23.03 13.19
C ASP A 259 19.80 23.10 14.71
N GLU A 260 20.35 22.12 15.43
CA GLU A 260 20.24 21.98 16.89
C GLU A 260 20.85 23.16 17.67
N ASN A 261 21.19 24.27 17.03
CA ASN A 261 21.95 25.37 17.62
C ASN A 261 21.25 26.74 17.66
N ILE A 262 19.96 26.87 17.31
CA ILE A 262 19.29 28.18 17.37
C ILE A 262 17.91 28.09 18.05
N PHE A 263 17.94 28.36 19.37
CA PHE A 263 16.85 28.54 20.35
C PHE A 263 16.16 27.27 20.89
N ALA A 264 16.81 26.64 21.88
CA ALA A 264 16.09 26.05 23.01
C ALA A 264 15.49 27.22 23.82
N ASP A 265 14.16 27.37 23.82
CA ASP A 265 13.35 28.07 24.85
C ASP A 265 11.95 28.51 24.38
N LEU A 266 11.44 28.07 23.22
CA LEU A 266 9.99 28.10 22.99
C LEU A 266 9.35 26.74 23.32
N PRO A 267 8.23 26.71 24.07
CA PRO A 267 7.46 25.50 24.27
C PRO A 267 6.82 25.14 22.92
N SER A 268 7.51 24.34 22.13
CA SER A 268 7.03 23.88 20.84
C SER A 268 5.98 22.80 21.05
N SER A 269 4.77 23.23 21.41
CA SER A 269 3.56 22.48 21.10
C SER A 269 3.45 22.47 19.57
N HIS A 270 4.19 21.59 18.90
CA HIS A 270 4.02 21.30 17.48
C HIS A 270 2.62 20.71 17.28
N VAL A 271 1.60 21.55 17.20
CA VAL A 271 0.26 21.14 16.78
C VAL A 271 0.37 20.86 15.29
N CYS A 272 0.39 19.59 14.90
CA CYS A 272 0.24 19.25 13.49
C CYS A 272 -1.14 19.70 13.02
N PRO A 273 -1.20 20.37 11.85
CA PRO A 273 -2.43 21.01 11.44
C PRO A 273 -3.44 19.93 11.07
N ARG A 274 -4.69 20.16 11.46
CA ARG A 274 -5.78 19.18 11.27
C ARG A 274 -6.31 19.28 9.86
N THR A 275 -6.74 18.15 9.35
CA THR A 275 -7.40 18.10 8.04
C THR A 275 -8.77 18.75 8.11
N ILE A 276 -9.05 19.68 7.20
CA ILE A 276 -10.32 20.42 7.14
C ILE A 276 -11.10 20.20 5.85
N ASP A 277 -10.45 19.73 4.78
CA ASP A 277 -11.15 19.44 3.52
C ASP A 277 -10.33 18.49 2.64
N PHE A 278 -11.00 17.84 1.70
CA PHE A 278 -10.38 17.14 0.58
C PHE A 278 -11.08 17.53 -0.72
N LYS A 279 -10.29 17.79 -1.76
CA LYS A 279 -10.78 17.85 -3.13
C LYS A 279 -10.18 16.75 -3.96
N VAL A 280 -11.00 16.10 -4.76
CA VAL A 280 -10.57 15.01 -5.63
C VAL A 280 -10.62 15.50 -7.07
N TYR A 281 -9.54 15.28 -7.80
CA TYR A 281 -9.45 15.63 -9.21
C TYR A 281 -9.12 14.39 -10.03
N LYS A 282 -9.79 14.25 -11.15
CA LYS A 282 -9.50 13.24 -12.16
C LYS A 282 -8.79 13.92 -13.33
N LEU A 283 -7.71 13.32 -13.84
CA LEU A 283 -7.08 13.82 -15.05
C LEU A 283 -7.90 13.42 -16.27
N ASP A 284 -8.42 14.42 -16.98
CA ASP A 284 -8.90 14.25 -18.34
C ASP A 284 -7.70 14.24 -19.28
N GLN A 285 -7.30 13.05 -19.73
CA GLN A 285 -6.15 12.86 -20.62
C GLN A 285 -6.42 13.35 -22.04
N GLU A 286 -7.68 13.41 -22.48
CA GLU A 286 -8.03 13.85 -23.84
C GLU A 286 -7.86 15.37 -23.95
N TRP A 287 -8.31 16.09 -22.94
CA TRP A 287 -8.27 17.56 -22.91
C TRP A 287 -7.06 18.12 -22.15
N GLY A 288 -6.32 17.26 -21.44
CA GLY A 288 -5.19 17.65 -20.61
C GLY A 288 -5.61 18.58 -19.47
N THR A 289 -6.74 18.30 -18.81
CA THR A 289 -7.28 19.15 -17.74
C THR A 289 -7.66 18.36 -16.50
N TRP A 290 -7.70 19.04 -15.35
CA TRP A 290 -8.15 18.44 -14.10
C TRP A 290 -9.64 18.69 -13.89
N VAL A 291 -10.40 17.61 -13.75
CA VAL A 291 -11.84 17.67 -13.49
C VAL A 291 -12.09 17.41 -12.01
N LEU A 292 -12.71 18.36 -11.32
CA LEU A 292 -13.12 18.19 -9.92
C LEU A 292 -14.21 17.10 -9.83
N VAL A 293 -13.93 16.06 -9.06
CA VAL A 293 -14.85 14.96 -8.78
C VAL A 293 -15.51 15.20 -7.44
N LYS A 294 -16.84 15.25 -7.42
CA LYS A 294 -17.65 15.39 -6.20
C LYS A 294 -18.35 14.10 -5.79
N ASN A 295 -18.31 13.09 -6.65
CA ASN A 295 -18.98 11.81 -6.41
C ASN A 295 -18.15 10.65 -6.99
N LEU A 296 -17.67 9.78 -6.12
CA LEU A 296 -16.95 8.55 -6.46
C LEU A 296 -17.89 7.33 -6.53
N SER A 297 -19.19 7.53 -6.43
CA SER A 297 -20.21 6.47 -6.45
C SER A 297 -19.94 5.41 -5.35
N ASP A 298 -19.70 4.16 -5.73
CA ASP A 298 -19.38 3.08 -4.79
C ASP A 298 -17.88 2.98 -4.47
N THR A 299 -17.02 3.77 -5.10
CA THR A 299 -15.59 3.77 -4.81
C THR A 299 -15.29 4.49 -3.50
N MET A 300 -14.34 3.95 -2.73
CA MET A 300 -13.71 4.65 -1.61
C MET A 300 -12.19 4.66 -1.77
N PHE A 301 -11.57 5.74 -1.28
CA PHE A 301 -10.12 5.89 -1.27
C PHE A 301 -9.57 5.69 0.12
N ILE A 302 -8.50 4.90 0.25
CA ILE A 302 -7.79 4.65 1.50
C ILE A 302 -6.42 5.32 1.40
N LEU A 303 -6.17 6.28 2.28
CA LEU A 303 -4.91 7.00 2.42
C LEU A 303 -4.24 6.61 3.73
N SER A 304 -3.11 5.92 3.63
CA SER A 304 -2.25 5.62 4.76
C SER A 304 -0.88 6.28 4.56
N ASN A 305 -0.07 6.28 5.62
CA ASN A 305 1.31 6.77 5.52
C ASN A 305 2.16 5.97 4.53
N ASP A 306 1.80 4.70 4.27
CA ASP A 306 2.64 3.77 3.51
C ASP A 306 2.15 3.59 2.06
N CYS A 307 0.84 3.69 1.84
CA CYS A 307 0.22 3.56 0.52
C CYS A 307 -1.13 4.27 0.44
N SER A 308 -1.52 4.54 -0.80
CA SER A 308 -2.78 5.15 -1.18
C SER A 308 -3.41 4.29 -2.27
N PHE A 309 -4.65 3.82 -2.09
CA PHE A 309 -5.30 2.93 -3.06
C PHE A 309 -6.83 3.08 -3.02
N SER A 310 -7.49 2.57 -4.05
CA SER A 310 -8.94 2.58 -4.22
C SER A 310 -9.53 1.18 -4.05
N VAL A 311 -10.76 1.10 -3.52
CA VAL A 311 -11.53 -0.14 -3.40
C VAL A 311 -13.02 0.14 -3.57
N SER A 312 -13.80 -0.87 -3.99
CA SER A 312 -15.27 -0.75 -4.00
C SER A 312 -15.82 -0.91 -2.59
N ALA A 313 -16.72 -0.02 -2.17
CA ALA A 313 -17.45 -0.13 -0.92
C ALA A 313 -18.36 -1.37 -0.89
N ARG A 314 -18.70 -1.95 -2.05
CA ARG A 314 -19.46 -3.22 -2.10
C ARG A 314 -18.67 -4.39 -1.50
N GLU A 315 -17.35 -4.31 -1.56
CA GLU A 315 -16.46 -5.32 -0.96
C GLU A 315 -16.36 -5.17 0.57
N PHE A 316 -16.81 -4.03 1.11
CA PHE A 316 -16.73 -3.68 2.52
C PHE A 316 -18.07 -3.13 3.00
N PRO A 317 -19.05 -3.99 3.35
CA PRO A 317 -20.42 -3.56 3.69
C PRO A 317 -20.51 -2.57 4.86
N ALA A 318 -19.52 -2.57 5.76
CA ALA A 318 -19.43 -1.62 6.87
C ALA A 318 -18.90 -0.23 6.45
N CYS A 319 -18.38 -0.11 5.23
CA CYS A 319 -17.82 1.12 4.67
C CYS A 319 -18.82 1.74 3.68
N LYS A 320 -18.79 3.07 3.62
CA LYS A 320 -19.54 3.85 2.64
C LYS A 320 -18.65 4.17 1.43
N GLY A 321 -19.24 4.07 0.23
CA GLY A 321 -18.67 4.65 -0.99
C GLY A 321 -18.74 6.18 -0.94
N ASN A 322 -18.12 6.83 -1.92
CA ASN A 322 -17.99 8.29 -1.97
C ASN A 322 -17.25 8.90 -0.76
N CYS A 323 -16.33 8.12 -0.18
CA CYS A 323 -15.60 8.49 1.02
C CYS A 323 -14.09 8.34 0.86
N ILE A 324 -13.35 9.18 1.59
CA ILE A 324 -11.90 9.10 1.76
C ILE A 324 -11.63 8.70 3.21
N TYR A 325 -10.99 7.54 3.38
CA TYR A 325 -10.54 7.02 4.67
C TYR A 325 -9.07 7.37 4.82
N PHE A 326 -8.70 8.09 5.88
CA PHE A 326 -7.34 8.56 6.04
C PHE A 326 -6.86 8.51 7.49
N THR A 327 -5.53 8.42 7.64
CA THR A 327 -4.86 8.56 8.93
C THR A 327 -4.38 9.98 9.16
N ASP A 328 -4.59 10.45 10.40
CA ASP A 328 -4.04 11.70 10.93
C ASP A 328 -3.43 11.41 12.31
N GLU A 329 -2.67 12.34 12.89
CA GLU A 329 -2.05 12.15 14.22
C GLU A 329 -3.11 11.89 15.32
N ASN A 330 -4.32 12.40 15.10
CA ASN A 330 -5.45 12.29 16.02
C ASN A 330 -6.29 11.00 15.83
N GLY A 331 -5.88 10.10 14.93
CA GLY A 331 -6.51 8.81 14.68
C GLY A 331 -6.95 8.60 13.23
N PHE A 332 -7.98 7.77 13.05
CA PHE A 332 -8.57 7.46 11.74
C PHE A 332 -9.82 8.30 11.50
N PHE A 333 -9.95 8.81 10.29
CA PHE A 333 -11.04 9.69 9.90
C PHE A 333 -11.63 9.25 8.57
N VAL A 334 -12.92 9.56 8.41
CA VAL A 334 -13.63 9.43 7.14
C VAL A 334 -14.09 10.83 6.73
N PHE A 335 -13.77 11.19 5.50
CA PHE A 335 -14.30 12.36 4.84
C PHE A 335 -15.29 11.91 3.76
N ASN A 336 -16.54 12.38 3.85
CA ASN A 336 -17.54 12.14 2.83
C ASN A 336 -17.46 13.25 1.77
N LEU A 337 -17.18 12.87 0.53
CA LEU A 337 -16.96 13.82 -0.56
C LEU A 337 -18.26 14.53 -1.00
N GLY A 338 -19.42 13.93 -0.73
CA GLY A 338 -20.71 14.47 -1.14
C GLY A 338 -21.19 15.65 -0.29
N ASP A 339 -21.00 15.57 1.03
CA ASP A 339 -21.46 16.59 1.99
C ASP A 339 -20.32 17.32 2.73
N GLY A 340 -19.07 16.90 2.52
CA GLY A 340 -17.89 17.48 3.17
C GLY A 340 -17.78 17.15 4.66
N SER A 341 -18.56 16.18 5.16
CA SER A 341 -18.57 15.85 6.58
C SER A 341 -17.35 15.02 7.00
N PHE A 342 -16.85 15.33 8.20
CA PHE A 342 -15.81 14.55 8.86
C PHE A 342 -16.44 13.68 9.94
N SER A 343 -16.18 12.40 9.87
CA SER A 343 -16.46 11.47 10.97
C SER A 343 -15.14 10.98 11.51
N LYS A 344 -14.85 11.32 12.78
CA LYS A 344 -13.81 10.61 13.51
C LYS A 344 -14.32 9.20 13.73
N ILE A 345 -13.48 8.22 13.40
CA ILE A 345 -13.72 6.85 13.79
C ILE A 345 -13.44 6.77 15.31
N GLN A 346 -14.38 7.22 16.15
CA GLN A 346 -14.27 7.31 17.63
C GLN A 346 -14.40 5.93 18.30
N CYS A 347 -13.54 4.99 17.92
CA CYS A 347 -13.79 3.56 18.08
C CYS A 347 -14.93 3.10 17.15
N PHE A 348 -14.64 3.05 15.85
CA PHE A 348 -14.81 1.73 15.27
C PHE A 348 -13.63 0.92 15.75
N PRO A 349 -13.85 -0.09 16.59
CA PRO A 349 -12.94 -1.19 16.63
C PRO A 349 -13.04 -1.97 15.29
N HIS A 350 -12.78 -1.32 14.13
CA HIS A 350 -12.85 -1.88 12.78
C HIS A 350 -11.86 -1.23 11.78
N PHE A 351 -11.18 -0.13 12.12
CA PHE A 351 -9.99 0.33 11.37
C PHE A 351 -8.70 0.22 12.20
N SER A 352 -8.77 0.40 13.53
CA SER A 352 -7.84 -0.27 14.46
C SER A 352 -8.12 -1.78 14.54
N HIS A 353 -9.27 -2.24 14.03
CA HIS A 353 -9.64 -3.66 13.92
C HIS A 353 -10.14 -4.04 12.50
N ILE A 354 -9.37 -3.62 11.50
CA ILE A 354 -8.98 -4.47 10.36
C ILE A 354 -8.67 -5.91 10.86
N PHE A 355 -8.19 -5.98 12.10
CA PHE A 355 -8.02 -7.19 12.86
C PHE A 355 -9.09 -7.35 13.96
N ARG A 356 -10.18 -8.05 13.69
CA ARG A 356 -10.82 -8.83 14.74
C ARG A 356 -10.21 -10.23 14.75
N PRO A 357 -10.01 -10.85 15.92
CA PRO A 357 -9.99 -12.29 15.94
C PRO A 357 -11.30 -12.82 15.34
N PRO A 358 -11.27 -13.98 14.70
CA PRO A 358 -12.50 -14.66 14.40
C PRO A 358 -13.33 -14.80 15.69
N PRO A 359 -14.67 -14.86 15.57
CA PRO A 359 -15.55 -15.12 16.70
C PRO A 359 -15.05 -16.27 17.59
N SER A 360 -15.37 -16.25 18.88
CA SER A 360 -14.94 -17.27 19.85
C SER A 360 -15.26 -18.72 19.45
N TRP A 361 -16.22 -18.95 18.55
CA TRP A 361 -16.55 -20.27 17.99
C TRP A 361 -15.57 -20.81 16.92
N LEU A 362 -14.56 -20.03 16.52
CA LEU A 362 -13.42 -20.46 15.71
C LEU A 362 -12.23 -20.93 16.55
N SER A 363 -12.36 -20.94 17.88
CA SER A 363 -11.55 -21.81 18.71
C SER A 363 -12.11 -23.22 18.55
N PRO A 364 -11.33 -24.24 18.10
CA PRO A 364 -11.76 -25.60 18.34
C PRO A 364 -11.86 -25.73 19.85
N ASN A 365 -13.09 -25.87 20.35
CA ASN A 365 -13.31 -26.38 21.69
C ASN A 365 -12.46 -27.65 21.79
N LEU A 366 -11.32 -27.59 22.50
CA LEU A 366 -10.67 -28.76 23.07
C LEU A 366 -11.63 -29.29 24.14
N THR A 367 -12.74 -29.85 23.68
CA THR A 367 -13.49 -30.85 24.41
C THR A 367 -12.63 -32.10 24.35
N SER A 368 -11.69 -32.19 25.29
CA SER A 368 -11.20 -33.49 25.71
C SER A 368 -12.35 -34.21 26.41
N SER A 369 -13.25 -34.81 25.61
CA SER A 369 -14.00 -35.96 26.10
C SER A 369 -12.99 -37.07 26.29
N LYS A 370 -12.60 -37.29 27.55
CA LYS A 370 -11.97 -38.52 27.99
C LYS A 370 -12.86 -39.70 27.55
N CYS A 371 -12.30 -40.57 26.71
CA CYS A 371 -12.28 -42.01 26.90
C CYS A 371 -11.14 -42.58 26.07
#